data_AF-A0A0A8UUW7-F1
#
_entry.id   AF-A0A0A8UUW7-F1
#
_cell.length_a   1.000
_cell.length_b   1.000
_cell.length_c   1.000
_cell.angle_alpha   90.00
_cell.angle_beta   90.00
_cell.angle_gamma   90.00
#
_symmetry.space_group_name_H-M   'P 1'
#
loop_
_entity.id
_entity.type
_entity.pdbx_description
1 polymer ?
#
loop_
_entity_poly.entity_id
_entity_poly.type
_entity_poly.pdbx_seq_one_letter_code
_entity_poly.pdbx_strand_id
1 'polypeptide(L)'
;MTDNIFLLVEEYLVKPDTLRLNNIRQVCRDLQNDAFNKATSDKLLELAQKIKSIPTDNDSKEYRKAIKGLIGEELVAHANITDLEDLTNSQYGMRIVEHLGQLASMRLTDLTKEKHAFIVKINTMAREDVPKELDKILEQQAEVACTLSTRVVTNPGIQTPDQSVSKKSWPFDDKFIVRVRKEQANQLQTLIDTLVGEAGITKLMPLALTTISGKYIFREGKSKFQYCDNAEEVIHRHTTLLGLKIKELTARGESTVAGVLERAHQNIIAICAETNLATKPLTQNQLKRISDTLTEARNSPELKTHRGAKQIIINFLLVLSGIGLFALAATAGKRDSFWYRPGTDSENTVEDFEQSINKSSKSSA
;
A
#
# COMPACT_ATOMS: atom_id res chain seq x y z
N MET A 1 -9.54 -0.52 -10.06
CA MET A 1 -9.10 -0.97 -8.72
C MET A 1 -7.87 -0.15 -8.37
N THR A 2 -7.61 0.12 -7.09
CA THR A 2 -6.33 0.72 -6.69
C THR A 2 -5.31 -0.40 -6.58
N ASP A 3 -4.28 -0.38 -7.42
CA ASP A 3 -3.16 -1.34 -7.40
C ASP A 3 -2.17 -1.07 -6.23
N ASN A 4 -2.65 -0.37 -5.20
CA ASN A 4 -1.89 0.02 -4.03
C ASN A 4 -2.20 -0.91 -2.85
N ILE A 5 -1.17 -1.64 -2.45
CA ILE A 5 -1.24 -2.68 -1.43
C ILE A 5 -1.62 -2.13 -0.04
N PHE A 6 -1.23 -0.91 0.33
CA PHE A 6 -1.64 -0.30 1.60
C PHE A 6 -3.13 -0.01 1.63
N LEU A 7 -3.66 0.54 0.53
CA LEU A 7 -5.10 0.81 0.40
C LEU A 7 -5.90 -0.50 0.36
N LEU A 8 -5.39 -1.55 -0.29
CA LEU A 8 -6.04 -2.87 -0.30
C LEU A 8 -6.07 -3.51 1.09
N VAL A 9 -4.99 -3.40 1.86
CA VAL A 9 -4.92 -3.86 3.25
C VAL A 9 -5.94 -3.11 4.10
N GLU A 10 -6.01 -1.77 3.97
CA GLU A 10 -7.01 -0.96 4.66
C GLU A 10 -8.45 -1.38 4.30
N GLU A 11 -8.75 -1.56 3.01
CA GLU A 11 -10.05 -2.03 2.56
C GLU A 11 -10.41 -3.41 3.14
N TYR A 12 -9.44 -4.33 3.21
CA TYR A 12 -9.60 -5.67 3.78
C TYR A 12 -9.87 -5.63 5.29
N LEU A 13 -9.17 -4.77 6.03
CA LEU A 13 -9.41 -4.58 7.47
C LEU A 13 -10.84 -4.11 7.76
N VAL A 14 -11.45 -3.35 6.85
CA VAL A 14 -12.81 -2.83 6.99
C VAL A 14 -13.88 -3.83 6.53
N LYS A 15 -13.61 -4.56 5.45
CA LYS A 15 -14.51 -5.58 4.86
C LYS A 15 -13.70 -6.82 4.46
N PRO A 16 -13.40 -7.73 5.39
CA PRO A 16 -12.66 -8.95 5.05
C PRO A 16 -13.55 -9.86 4.20
N ASP A 17 -13.17 -10.05 2.93
CA ASP A 17 -13.85 -10.94 2.00
C ASP A 17 -12.87 -11.58 1.01
N THR A 18 -13.34 -12.59 0.29
CA THR A 18 -12.55 -13.35 -0.69
C THR A 18 -12.08 -12.48 -1.86
N LEU A 19 -12.87 -11.47 -2.25
CA LEU A 19 -12.50 -10.58 -3.36
C LEU A 19 -11.26 -9.75 -3.01
N ARG A 20 -11.25 -9.11 -1.84
CA ARG A 20 -10.12 -8.31 -1.36
C ARG A 20 -8.89 -9.18 -1.07
N LEU A 21 -9.10 -10.38 -0.52
CA LEU A 21 -8.04 -11.37 -0.37
C LEU A 21 -7.37 -11.69 -1.72
N ASN A 22 -8.17 -11.96 -2.76
CA ASN A 22 -7.66 -12.26 -4.09
C ASN A 22 -6.93 -11.06 -4.70
N ASN A 23 -7.42 -9.84 -4.50
CA ASN A 23 -6.76 -8.62 -4.97
C ASN A 23 -5.40 -8.42 -4.28
N ILE A 24 -5.33 -8.61 -2.95
CA ILE A 24 -4.07 -8.56 -2.20
C ILE A 24 -3.10 -9.61 -2.74
N ARG A 25 -3.57 -10.86 -2.97
CA ARG A 25 -2.75 -11.93 -3.52
C ARG A 25 -2.18 -11.58 -4.89
N GLN A 26 -3.02 -11.03 -5.77
CA GLN A 26 -2.60 -10.63 -7.12
C GLN A 26 -1.57 -9.50 -7.06
N VAL A 27 -1.85 -8.43 -6.32
CA VAL A 27 -0.92 -7.30 -6.18
C VAL A 27 0.40 -7.72 -5.55
N CYS A 28 0.40 -8.64 -4.57
CA CYS A 28 1.66 -9.16 -4.01
C CYS A 28 2.53 -9.84 -5.08
N ARG A 29 1.92 -10.59 -6.00
CA ARG A 29 2.65 -11.23 -7.11
C ARG A 29 3.17 -10.22 -8.09
N ASP A 30 2.34 -9.24 -8.46
CA ASP A 30 2.70 -8.21 -9.43
C ASP A 30 3.86 -7.35 -8.91
N LEU A 31 3.80 -6.90 -7.65
CA LEU A 31 4.90 -6.15 -7.02
C LEU A 31 6.19 -6.97 -6.93
N GLN A 32 6.09 -8.27 -6.62
CA GLN A 32 7.26 -9.14 -6.61
C GLN A 32 7.87 -9.29 -8.01
N ASN A 33 7.03 -9.46 -9.04
CA ASN A 33 7.48 -9.54 -10.42
C ASN A 33 8.12 -8.23 -10.89
N ASP A 34 7.56 -7.09 -10.49
CA ASP A 34 8.11 -5.77 -10.82
C ASP A 34 9.47 -5.54 -10.15
N ALA A 35 9.59 -5.85 -8.86
CA ALA A 35 10.87 -5.82 -8.15
C ALA A 35 11.91 -6.72 -8.83
N PHE A 36 11.48 -7.90 -9.26
CA PHE A 36 12.32 -8.87 -9.92
C PHE A 36 12.79 -8.41 -11.31
N ASN A 37 11.88 -7.88 -12.14
CA ASN A 37 12.20 -7.28 -13.43
C ASN A 37 13.19 -6.13 -13.25
N LYS A 38 12.98 -5.28 -12.25
CA LYS A 38 13.83 -4.13 -11.97
C LYS A 38 15.24 -4.55 -11.54
N ALA A 39 15.35 -5.48 -10.59
CA ALA A 39 16.64 -6.02 -10.14
C ALA A 39 17.40 -6.70 -11.30
N THR A 40 16.68 -7.44 -12.15
CA THR A 40 17.25 -8.07 -13.35
C THR A 40 17.80 -7.04 -14.33
N SER A 41 17.01 -6.02 -14.67
CA SER A 41 17.43 -4.93 -15.56
C SER A 41 18.68 -4.22 -15.01
N ASP A 42 18.67 -3.84 -13.73
CA ASP A 42 19.77 -3.12 -13.12
C ASP A 42 21.06 -3.98 -13.11
N LYS A 43 20.93 -5.30 -12.89
CA LYS A 43 22.07 -6.23 -12.94
C LYS A 43 22.66 -6.38 -14.34
N LEU A 44 21.81 -6.44 -15.37
CA LEU A 44 22.26 -6.50 -16.77
C LEU A 44 23.00 -5.22 -17.17
N LEU A 45 22.53 -4.06 -16.72
CA LEU A 45 23.20 -2.78 -16.95
C LEU A 45 24.54 -2.69 -16.21
N GLU A 46 24.63 -3.19 -14.98
CA GLU A 46 25.89 -3.30 -14.23
C GLU A 46 26.92 -4.17 -14.97
N LEU A 47 26.49 -5.32 -15.50
CA LEU A 47 27.35 -6.20 -16.30
C LEU A 47 27.81 -5.52 -17.59
N ALA A 48 26.92 -4.80 -18.28
CA ALA A 48 27.28 -4.04 -19.47
C ALA A 48 28.33 -2.97 -19.17
N GLN A 49 28.23 -2.27 -18.04
CA GLN A 49 29.23 -1.30 -17.60
C GLN A 49 30.58 -1.98 -17.27
N LYS A 50 30.55 -3.12 -16.59
CA LYS A 50 31.76 -3.90 -16.30
C LYS A 50 32.47 -4.35 -17.56
N ILE A 51 31.74 -4.80 -18.58
CA ILE A 51 32.31 -5.19 -19.87
C ILE A 51 32.99 -4.01 -20.57
N LYS A 52 32.34 -2.82 -20.56
CA LYS A 52 32.95 -1.59 -21.12
C LYS A 52 34.26 -1.19 -20.43
N SER A 53 34.47 -1.61 -19.19
CA SER A 53 35.68 -1.31 -18.41
C SER A 53 36.85 -2.27 -18.65
N ILE A 54 36.63 -3.39 -19.37
CA ILE A 54 37.69 -4.35 -19.66
C ILE A 54 38.60 -3.77 -20.75
N PRO A 55 39.94 -3.70 -20.54
CA PRO A 55 40.87 -3.19 -21.53
C PRO A 55 40.80 -4.00 -22.84
N THR A 56 40.57 -3.31 -23.97
CA THR A 56 40.40 -3.95 -25.29
C THR A 56 41.73 -4.33 -25.95
N ASP A 57 42.83 -3.82 -25.44
CA ASP A 57 44.21 -4.08 -25.84
C ASP A 57 44.78 -5.42 -25.34
N ASN A 58 44.05 -6.11 -24.46
CA ASN A 58 44.37 -7.47 -24.02
C ASN A 58 44.36 -8.48 -25.19
N ASP A 59 45.07 -9.60 -25.02
CA ASP A 59 44.96 -10.73 -25.94
C ASP A 59 43.49 -11.16 -26.12
N SER A 60 43.10 -11.48 -27.36
CA SER A 60 41.70 -11.77 -27.69
C SER A 60 41.14 -12.96 -26.89
N LYS A 61 41.96 -13.97 -26.56
CA LYS A 61 41.51 -15.11 -25.75
C LYS A 61 41.31 -14.69 -24.31
N GLU A 62 42.19 -13.86 -23.76
CA GLU A 62 42.08 -13.34 -22.39
C GLU A 62 40.89 -12.40 -22.23
N TYR A 63 40.67 -11.48 -23.18
CA TYR A 63 39.52 -10.57 -23.21
C TYR A 63 38.19 -11.35 -23.23
N ARG A 64 38.06 -12.33 -24.12
CA ARG A 64 36.86 -13.16 -24.24
C ARG A 64 36.64 -14.05 -23.02
N LYS A 65 37.72 -14.60 -22.43
CA LYS A 65 37.67 -15.36 -21.17
C LYS A 65 37.19 -14.48 -20.02
N ALA A 66 37.65 -13.23 -19.94
CA ALA A 66 37.19 -12.28 -18.93
C ALA A 66 35.69 -11.98 -19.06
N ILE A 67 35.19 -11.74 -20.28
CA ILE A 67 33.75 -11.52 -20.52
C ILE A 67 32.94 -12.78 -20.15
N LYS A 68 33.35 -13.97 -20.62
CA LYS A 68 32.69 -15.24 -20.26
C LYS A 68 32.69 -15.48 -18.75
N GLY A 69 33.77 -15.13 -18.05
CA GLY A 69 33.84 -15.22 -16.60
C GLY A 69 32.87 -14.29 -15.88
N LEU A 70 32.56 -13.13 -16.46
CA LEU A 70 31.64 -12.14 -15.88
C LEU A 70 30.16 -12.48 -16.08
N ILE A 71 29.78 -12.89 -17.29
CA ILE A 71 28.36 -13.11 -17.63
C ILE A 71 27.97 -14.59 -17.73
N GLY A 72 28.94 -15.50 -17.82
CA GLY A 72 28.71 -16.93 -18.02
C GLY A 72 28.71 -17.31 -19.50
N GLU A 73 29.08 -18.57 -19.78
CA GLU A 73 29.18 -19.07 -21.15
C GLU A 73 27.81 -19.21 -21.83
N GLU A 74 26.79 -19.53 -21.04
CA GLU A 74 25.40 -19.67 -21.51
C GLU A 74 24.83 -18.33 -21.99
N LEU A 75 25.23 -17.24 -21.34
CA LEU A 75 24.81 -15.87 -21.64
C LEU A 75 25.47 -15.35 -22.92
N VAL A 76 26.74 -15.73 -23.15
CA VAL A 76 27.45 -15.47 -24.42
C VAL A 76 26.86 -16.30 -25.57
N ALA A 77 26.58 -17.57 -25.34
CA ALA A 77 25.98 -18.45 -26.35
C ALA A 77 24.59 -17.95 -26.79
N HIS A 78 23.78 -17.44 -25.86
CA HIS A 78 22.47 -16.88 -26.15
C HIS A 78 22.52 -15.57 -26.95
N ALA A 79 23.61 -14.81 -26.90
CA ALA A 79 23.75 -13.62 -27.73
C ALA A 79 23.73 -13.95 -29.24
N ASN A 80 23.77 -15.24 -29.61
CA ASN A 80 23.69 -15.78 -30.96
C ASN A 80 24.63 -15.05 -31.93
N ILE A 81 25.76 -14.59 -31.40
CA ILE A 81 26.79 -13.91 -32.16
C ILE A 81 27.53 -15.03 -32.89
N THR A 82 27.07 -15.32 -34.09
CA THR A 82 27.54 -16.44 -34.92
C THR A 82 28.89 -16.13 -35.58
N ASP A 83 29.31 -14.86 -35.58
CA ASP A 83 30.57 -14.39 -36.17
C ASP A 83 31.60 -13.96 -35.10
N LEU A 84 31.69 -14.66 -33.97
CA LEU A 84 32.58 -14.22 -32.88
C LEU A 84 34.05 -14.25 -33.28
N GLU A 85 34.50 -15.20 -34.12
CA GLU A 85 35.93 -15.42 -34.36
C GLU A 85 36.64 -14.25 -35.07
N ASP A 86 35.92 -13.51 -35.93
CA ASP A 86 36.49 -12.41 -36.72
C ASP A 86 36.35 -11.01 -36.08
N LEU A 87 35.67 -10.91 -34.93
CA LEU A 87 35.46 -9.61 -34.26
C LEU A 87 36.70 -9.18 -33.47
N THR A 88 37.07 -7.90 -33.62
CA THR A 88 37.98 -7.24 -32.69
C THR A 88 37.40 -7.23 -31.27
N ASN A 89 38.25 -7.14 -30.25
CA ASN A 89 37.81 -7.07 -28.84
C ASN A 89 36.75 -5.97 -28.60
N SER A 90 36.93 -4.80 -29.22
CA SER A 90 35.98 -3.69 -29.12
C SER A 90 34.60 -4.07 -29.70
N GLN A 91 34.56 -4.63 -30.90
CA GLN A 91 33.30 -5.05 -31.54
C GLN A 91 32.62 -6.19 -30.79
N TYR A 92 33.40 -7.15 -30.29
CA TYR A 92 32.92 -8.24 -29.44
C TYR A 92 32.25 -7.68 -28.18
N GLY A 93 32.94 -6.80 -27.46
CA GLY A 93 32.43 -6.18 -26.23
C GLY A 93 31.15 -5.38 -26.47
N MET A 94 31.10 -4.58 -27.54
CA MET A 94 29.91 -3.79 -27.88
C MET A 94 28.70 -4.66 -28.22
N ARG A 95 28.84 -5.72 -29.04
CA ARG A 95 27.72 -6.62 -29.37
C ARG A 95 27.12 -7.27 -28.12
N ILE A 96 27.97 -7.69 -27.18
CA ILE A 96 27.50 -8.26 -25.91
C ILE A 96 26.76 -7.20 -25.08
N VAL A 97 27.30 -5.98 -24.99
CA VAL A 97 26.67 -4.86 -24.28
C VAL A 97 25.30 -4.50 -24.87
N GLU A 98 25.19 -4.44 -26.20
CA GLU A 98 23.93 -4.16 -26.89
C GLU A 98 22.89 -5.24 -26.61
N HIS A 99 23.31 -6.51 -26.68
CA HIS A 99 22.44 -7.64 -26.35
C HIS A 99 21.95 -7.60 -24.90
N LEU A 100 22.83 -7.30 -23.94
CA LEU A 100 22.45 -7.12 -22.53
C LEU A 100 21.48 -5.94 -22.35
N GLY A 101 21.67 -4.84 -23.09
CA GLY A 101 20.75 -3.70 -23.07
C GLY A 101 19.37 -4.03 -23.63
N GLN A 102 19.31 -4.79 -24.74
CA GLN A 102 18.05 -5.30 -25.28
C GLN A 102 17.34 -6.18 -24.25
N LEU A 103 18.05 -7.12 -23.64
CA LEU A 103 17.51 -7.99 -22.60
C LEU A 103 17.01 -7.21 -21.38
N ALA A 104 17.71 -6.15 -20.94
CA ALA A 104 17.29 -5.30 -19.83
C ALA A 104 15.98 -4.55 -20.10
N SER A 105 15.62 -4.35 -21.38
CA SER A 105 14.38 -3.70 -21.81
C SER A 105 13.21 -4.66 -22.07
N MET A 106 13.43 -5.98 -22.02
CA MET A 106 12.38 -6.98 -22.22
C MET A 106 11.67 -7.33 -20.90
N ARG A 107 10.38 -7.67 -20.97
CA ARG A 107 9.68 -8.29 -19.83
C ARG A 107 10.04 -9.77 -19.73
N LEU A 108 10.14 -10.29 -18.50
CA LEU A 108 10.45 -11.71 -18.26
C LEU A 108 9.47 -12.69 -18.92
N THR A 109 8.21 -12.30 -19.07
CA THR A 109 7.18 -13.09 -19.76
C THR A 109 7.51 -13.36 -21.22
N ASP A 110 8.34 -12.53 -21.83
CA ASP A 110 8.66 -12.57 -23.27
C ASP A 110 9.91 -13.42 -23.55
N LEU A 111 10.56 -13.94 -22.50
CA LEU A 111 11.74 -14.81 -22.56
C LEU A 111 11.32 -16.29 -22.56
N THR A 112 10.57 -16.75 -23.56
CA THR A 112 9.99 -18.12 -23.56
C THR A 112 11.00 -19.26 -23.82
N LYS A 113 10.79 -20.38 -23.09
CA LYS A 113 11.28 -21.79 -23.18
C LYS A 113 12.70 -22.16 -23.66
N GLU A 114 13.28 -21.55 -24.70
CA GLU A 114 14.70 -21.81 -25.09
C GLU A 114 15.70 -21.05 -24.20
N LYS A 115 15.18 -20.13 -23.39
CA LYS A 115 15.97 -19.18 -22.58
C LYS A 115 16.02 -19.56 -21.10
N HIS A 116 15.68 -20.80 -20.73
CA HIS A 116 15.53 -21.19 -19.33
C HIS A 116 16.85 -21.13 -18.54
N ALA A 117 17.96 -21.62 -19.10
CA ALA A 117 19.28 -21.54 -18.46
C ALA A 117 19.73 -20.08 -18.27
N PHE A 118 19.48 -19.25 -19.28
CA PHE A 118 19.73 -17.81 -19.26
C PHE A 118 18.92 -17.09 -18.18
N ILE A 119 17.60 -17.34 -18.12
CA ILE A 119 16.70 -16.80 -17.10
C ILE A 119 17.16 -17.27 -15.72
N VAL A 120 17.44 -18.56 -15.52
CA VAL A 120 17.88 -19.10 -14.22
C VAL A 120 19.18 -18.42 -13.75
N LYS A 121 20.15 -18.20 -14.64
CA LYS A 121 21.41 -17.54 -14.27
C LYS A 121 21.20 -16.09 -13.86
N ILE A 122 20.49 -15.31 -14.67
CA ILE A 122 20.19 -13.91 -14.35
C ILE A 122 19.34 -13.80 -13.09
N ASN A 123 18.37 -14.70 -12.93
CA ASN A 123 17.54 -14.77 -11.75
C ASN A 123 18.36 -15.02 -10.49
N THR A 124 19.37 -15.88 -10.58
CA THR A 124 20.30 -16.15 -9.48
C THR A 124 21.13 -14.91 -9.15
N MET A 125 21.58 -14.17 -10.16
CA MET A 125 22.38 -12.95 -9.99
C MET A 125 21.59 -11.77 -9.42
N ALA A 126 20.31 -11.65 -9.76
CA ALA A 126 19.43 -10.56 -9.30
C ALA A 126 18.78 -10.85 -7.94
N ARG A 127 18.78 -12.12 -7.48
CA ARG A 127 18.01 -12.59 -6.33
C ARG A 127 18.26 -11.79 -5.04
N GLU A 128 19.50 -11.40 -4.80
CA GLU A 128 19.90 -10.64 -3.61
C GLU A 128 19.41 -9.19 -3.62
N ASP A 129 19.10 -8.64 -4.81
CA ASP A 129 18.66 -7.27 -4.99
C ASP A 129 17.13 -7.14 -5.06
N VAL A 130 16.40 -8.24 -5.31
CA VAL A 130 14.92 -8.26 -5.32
C VAL A 130 14.30 -7.66 -4.06
N PRO A 131 14.75 -7.99 -2.82
CA PRO A 131 14.18 -7.38 -1.63
C PRO A 131 14.39 -5.86 -1.58
N LYS A 132 15.54 -5.36 -2.04
CA LYS A 132 15.84 -3.93 -2.06
C LYS A 132 14.97 -3.17 -3.06
N GLU A 133 14.74 -3.75 -4.24
CA GLU A 133 13.84 -3.15 -5.23
C GLU A 133 12.38 -3.21 -4.76
N LEU A 134 11.98 -4.30 -4.12
CA LEU A 134 10.66 -4.40 -3.52
C LEU A 134 10.46 -3.33 -2.43
N ASP A 135 11.45 -3.10 -1.56
CA ASP A 135 11.40 -2.06 -0.54
C ASP A 135 11.20 -0.66 -1.15
N LYS A 136 11.92 -0.34 -2.25
CA LYS A 136 11.74 0.94 -2.96
C LYS A 136 10.33 1.09 -3.53
N ILE A 137 9.81 0.06 -4.17
CA ILE A 137 8.45 0.06 -4.72
C ILE A 137 7.42 0.23 -3.60
N LEU A 138 7.60 -0.46 -2.47
CA LEU A 138 6.71 -0.35 -1.32
C LEU A 138 6.76 1.02 -0.65
N GLU A 139 7.93 1.67 -0.61
CA GLU A 139 8.05 3.04 -0.11
C GLU A 139 7.28 4.03 -1.02
N GLN A 140 7.36 3.88 -2.34
CA GLN A 140 6.58 4.69 -3.29
C GLN A 140 5.07 4.44 -3.11
N GLN A 141 4.67 3.18 -2.92
CA GLN A 141 3.28 2.82 -2.64
C GLN A 141 2.80 3.43 -1.31
N ALA A 142 3.65 3.49 -0.28
CA ALA A 142 3.34 4.13 0.99
C ALA A 142 3.19 5.64 0.85
N GLU A 143 4.04 6.30 0.05
CA GLU A 143 3.98 7.73 -0.23
C GLU A 143 2.67 8.11 -0.92
N VAL A 144 2.27 7.36 -1.95
CA VAL A 144 0.97 7.55 -2.61
C VAL A 144 -0.17 7.31 -1.61
N ALA A 145 -0.11 6.22 -0.84
CA ALA A 145 -1.16 5.90 0.13
C ALA A 145 -1.30 6.95 1.23
N CYS A 146 -0.21 7.59 1.66
CA CYS A 146 -0.21 8.65 2.68
C CYS A 146 -1.04 9.88 2.27
N THR A 147 -1.23 10.10 0.97
CA THR A 147 -2.10 11.18 0.45
C THR A 147 -3.57 10.78 0.34
N LEU A 148 -3.87 9.48 0.41
CA LEU A 148 -5.20 8.92 0.14
C LEU A 148 -5.83 8.21 1.34
N SER A 149 -5.04 7.94 2.37
CA SER A 149 -5.42 7.18 3.56
C SER A 149 -5.23 8.03 4.81
N THR A 150 -6.14 7.89 5.77
CA THR A 150 -5.91 8.41 7.12
C THR A 150 -5.08 7.47 7.98
N ARG A 151 -4.88 6.21 7.58
CA ARG A 151 -4.10 5.21 8.33
C ARG A 151 -2.61 5.29 8.03
N VAL A 152 -2.22 5.62 6.80
CA VAL A 152 -0.81 5.72 6.42
C VAL A 152 -0.32 7.12 6.74
N VAL A 153 0.63 7.24 7.67
CA VAL A 153 1.11 8.53 8.18
C VAL A 153 2.63 8.62 8.08
N THR A 154 3.14 9.83 7.85
CA THR A 154 4.58 10.08 7.85
C THR A 154 5.17 9.93 9.25
N ASN A 155 6.31 9.26 9.34
CA ASN A 155 7.10 9.18 10.55
C ASN A 155 7.92 10.48 10.72
N PRO A 156 7.60 11.33 11.71
CA PRO A 156 8.30 12.60 11.96
C PRO A 156 9.76 12.40 12.40
N GLY A 157 10.11 11.20 12.89
CA GLY A 157 11.42 10.89 13.44
C GLY A 157 12.48 10.57 12.39
N ILE A 158 12.11 10.53 11.09
CA ILE A 158 12.98 10.22 9.95
C ILE A 158 12.81 11.32 8.91
N GLN A 159 13.12 12.56 9.31
CA GLN A 159 13.07 13.70 8.39
C GLN A 159 14.40 13.96 7.67
N THR A 160 15.48 13.25 8.03
CA THR A 160 16.76 13.32 7.32
C THR A 160 17.43 11.95 7.26
N PRO A 161 17.95 11.52 6.08
CA PRO A 161 18.89 10.42 6.00
C PRO A 161 20.24 10.92 6.51
N ASP A 162 20.31 11.26 7.81
CA ASP A 162 21.59 11.53 8.43
C ASP A 162 22.30 10.18 8.61
N GLN A 163 23.26 9.91 7.71
CA GLN A 163 24.09 8.70 7.68
C GLN A 163 24.94 8.54 8.95
N SER A 164 24.83 9.46 9.92
CA SER A 164 25.54 9.42 11.20
C SER A 164 24.73 8.86 12.38
N VAL A 165 23.44 8.54 12.22
CA VAL A 165 22.70 7.88 13.30
C VAL A 165 23.12 6.42 13.36
N SER A 166 23.86 6.08 14.41
CA SER A 166 24.31 4.72 14.69
C SER A 166 23.17 3.71 14.46
N LYS A 167 23.46 2.61 13.75
CA LYS A 167 22.57 1.45 13.49
C LYS A 167 21.99 0.77 14.76
N LYS A 168 22.10 1.41 15.94
CA LYS A 168 21.55 0.96 17.21
C LYS A 168 20.20 1.61 17.58
N SER A 169 19.67 2.56 16.79
CA SER A 169 18.30 3.06 16.98
C SER A 169 17.31 2.28 16.11
N TRP A 170 16.70 1.26 16.72
CA TRP A 170 15.42 0.60 16.38
C TRP A 170 15.05 0.43 14.88
N PRO A 171 15.19 -0.78 14.31
CA PRO A 171 15.13 -1.01 12.85
C PRO A 171 13.72 -1.05 12.22
N PHE A 172 12.66 -0.59 12.90
CA PHE A 172 11.27 -0.91 12.51
C PHE A 172 10.31 0.26 12.33
N ASP A 173 10.78 1.49 12.44
CA ASP A 173 9.92 2.61 12.12
C ASP A 173 10.46 3.23 10.84
N ASP A 174 9.90 2.88 9.69
CA ASP A 174 10.30 3.46 8.40
C ASP A 174 9.82 4.91 8.24
N LYS A 175 10.09 5.53 7.08
CA LYS A 175 9.56 6.87 6.72
C LYS A 175 8.04 6.97 6.89
N PHE A 176 7.32 5.85 6.81
CA PHE A 176 5.87 5.76 6.97
C PHE A 176 5.47 4.78 8.07
N ILE A 177 4.27 4.97 8.61
CA ILE A 177 3.66 4.15 9.67
C ILE A 177 2.21 3.90 9.28
N VAL A 178 1.74 2.67 9.40
CA VAL A 178 0.32 2.33 9.27
C VAL A 178 -0.34 2.24 10.65
N ARG A 179 -1.37 3.05 10.88
CA ARG A 179 -2.17 3.08 12.10
C ARG A 179 -3.23 1.97 12.06
N VAL A 180 -3.02 0.95 12.89
CA VAL A 180 -3.97 -0.16 13.10
C VAL A 180 -4.17 -0.40 14.59
N ARG A 181 -5.29 -1.02 14.93
CA ARG A 181 -5.48 -1.59 16.26
C ARG A 181 -4.66 -2.86 16.42
N LYS A 182 -4.36 -3.25 17.66
CA LYS A 182 -3.68 -4.50 17.96
C LYS A 182 -4.45 -5.72 17.43
N GLU A 183 -5.78 -5.69 17.52
CA GLU A 183 -6.64 -6.75 17.00
C GLU A 183 -6.60 -6.83 15.46
N GLN A 184 -6.53 -5.68 14.78
CA GLN A 184 -6.37 -5.60 13.32
C GLN A 184 -4.98 -6.09 12.88
N ALA A 185 -3.93 -5.81 13.67
CA ALA A 185 -2.62 -6.37 13.45
C ALA A 185 -2.65 -7.92 13.54
N ASN A 186 -3.34 -8.49 14.53
CA ASN A 186 -3.53 -9.94 14.62
C ASN A 186 -4.31 -10.50 13.42
N GLN A 187 -5.36 -9.81 12.97
CA GLN A 187 -6.10 -10.20 11.77
C GLN A 187 -5.21 -10.22 10.52
N LEU A 188 -4.29 -9.27 10.39
CA LEU A 188 -3.29 -9.27 9.32
C LEU A 188 -2.29 -10.40 9.47
N GLN A 189 -1.89 -10.75 10.69
CA GLN A 189 -1.03 -11.91 10.91
C GLN A 189 -1.71 -13.20 10.41
N THR A 190 -2.99 -13.41 10.73
CA THR A 190 -3.75 -14.56 10.23
C THR A 190 -3.85 -14.58 8.69
N LEU A 191 -4.02 -13.42 8.07
CA LEU A 191 -3.99 -13.29 6.60
C LEU A 191 -2.64 -13.71 6.02
N ILE A 192 -1.54 -13.24 6.62
CA ILE A 192 -0.18 -13.60 6.22
C ILE A 192 0.03 -15.10 6.36
N ASP A 193 -0.30 -15.67 7.52
CA ASP A 193 -0.12 -17.09 7.79
C ASP A 193 -0.89 -17.96 6.78
N THR A 194 -2.10 -17.52 6.39
CA THR A 194 -2.90 -18.17 5.36
C THR A 194 -2.20 -18.15 4.00
N LEU A 195 -1.75 -16.96 3.55
CA LEU A 195 -1.09 -16.80 2.25
C LEU A 195 0.30 -17.49 2.21
N VAL A 196 1.02 -17.51 3.33
CA VAL A 196 2.29 -18.25 3.46
C VAL A 196 2.04 -19.77 3.47
N GLY A 197 0.98 -20.24 4.12
CA GLY A 197 0.56 -21.64 4.05
C GLY A 197 0.23 -22.08 2.61
N GLU A 198 -0.45 -21.22 1.85
CA GLU A 198 -0.69 -21.43 0.41
C GLU A 198 0.59 -21.42 -0.43
N ALA A 199 1.64 -20.72 0.01
CA ALA A 199 2.92 -20.68 -0.68
C ALA A 199 3.62 -22.06 -0.70
N GLY A 200 3.33 -22.95 0.26
CA GLY A 200 3.80 -24.34 0.21
C GLY A 200 3.29 -25.11 -1.02
N ILE A 201 2.12 -24.72 -1.54
CA ILE A 201 1.47 -25.33 -2.71
C ILE A 201 1.81 -24.56 -3.98
N THR A 202 1.73 -23.23 -3.93
CA THR A 202 1.88 -22.36 -5.10
C THR A 202 3.33 -21.92 -5.37
N LYS A 203 4.24 -22.13 -4.41
CA LYS A 203 5.64 -21.63 -4.40
C LYS A 203 5.76 -20.11 -4.50
N LEU A 204 4.68 -19.37 -4.28
CA LEU A 204 4.64 -17.91 -4.37
C LEU A 204 4.41 -17.34 -2.97
N MET A 205 5.49 -16.80 -2.38
CA MET A 205 5.44 -16.14 -1.08
C MET A 205 4.80 -14.75 -1.22
N PRO A 206 3.94 -14.31 -0.27
CA PRO A 206 3.34 -12.98 -0.28
C PRO A 206 4.34 -11.91 0.23
N LEU A 207 5.50 -11.79 -0.42
CA LEU A 207 6.63 -10.99 0.08
C LEU A 207 6.26 -9.53 0.34
N ALA A 208 5.48 -8.92 -0.56
CA ALA A 208 5.03 -7.54 -0.38
C ALA A 208 4.22 -7.36 0.91
N LEU A 209 3.27 -8.26 1.20
CA LEU A 209 2.47 -8.20 2.42
C LEU A 209 3.32 -8.45 3.67
N THR A 210 4.21 -9.44 3.65
CA THR A 210 5.10 -9.72 4.79
C THR A 210 6.03 -8.54 5.08
N THR A 211 6.59 -7.92 4.05
CA THR A 211 7.43 -6.72 4.19
C THR A 211 6.61 -5.58 4.75
N ILE A 212 5.42 -5.32 4.22
CA ILE A 212 4.59 -4.21 4.69
C ILE A 212 4.25 -4.39 6.17
N SER A 213 3.82 -5.59 6.53
CA SER A 213 3.41 -5.89 7.89
C SER A 213 4.57 -5.78 8.88
N GLY A 214 5.75 -6.30 8.54
CA GLY A 214 6.93 -6.19 9.39
C GLY A 214 7.48 -4.76 9.50
N LYS A 215 7.47 -4.00 8.40
CA LYS A 215 8.14 -2.70 8.29
C LYS A 215 7.25 -1.51 8.68
N TYR A 216 5.97 -1.55 8.35
CA TYR A 216 5.07 -0.41 8.51
C TYR A 216 3.89 -0.67 9.46
N ILE A 217 3.57 -1.90 9.86
CA ILE A 217 2.36 -2.21 10.66
C ILE A 217 2.68 -2.71 12.07
N PHE A 218 3.46 -3.77 12.19
CA PHE A 218 3.75 -4.40 13.48
C PHE A 218 4.67 -3.50 14.31
N ARG A 219 4.37 -3.44 15.60
CA ARG A 219 5.12 -2.72 16.63
C ARG A 219 5.58 -3.72 17.68
N GLU A 220 6.87 -3.68 17.99
CA GLU A 220 7.41 -4.37 19.15
C GLU A 220 7.13 -3.59 20.44
N GLY A 221 7.22 -4.26 21.60
CA GLY A 221 6.92 -3.68 22.91
C GLY A 221 7.78 -2.49 23.34
N LYS A 222 8.78 -2.09 22.55
CA LYS A 222 9.58 -0.87 22.76
C LYS A 222 9.44 0.18 21.65
N SER A 223 8.51 0.01 20.70
CA SER A 223 8.25 1.05 19.70
C SER A 223 7.77 2.33 20.39
N LYS A 224 8.31 3.47 19.97
CA LYS A 224 7.88 4.80 20.44
C LYS A 224 6.51 5.19 19.89
N PHE A 225 5.99 4.45 18.90
CA PHE A 225 4.68 4.68 18.28
C PHE A 225 3.67 3.66 18.78
N GLN A 226 2.53 4.17 19.24
CA GLN A 226 1.46 3.33 19.77
C GLN A 226 0.58 2.77 18.64
N TYR A 227 -0.09 1.65 18.86
CA TYR A 227 -1.22 1.25 18.00
C TYR A 227 -2.37 2.28 18.16
N CYS A 228 -3.28 2.36 17.18
CA CYS A 228 -4.42 3.26 17.31
C CYS A 228 -5.42 2.76 18.35
N ASP A 229 -6.17 3.70 18.94
CA ASP A 229 -7.24 3.40 19.88
C ASP A 229 -8.58 3.11 19.15
N ASN A 230 -9.64 2.86 19.92
CA ASN A 230 -10.96 2.58 19.37
C ASN A 230 -11.53 3.76 18.57
N ALA A 231 -11.33 4.99 19.03
CA ALA A 231 -11.93 6.16 18.40
C ALA A 231 -11.23 6.45 17.05
N GLU A 232 -9.90 6.41 17.05
CA GLU A 232 -9.09 6.59 15.87
C GLU A 232 -9.35 5.48 14.83
N GLU A 233 -9.47 4.22 15.26
CA GLU A 233 -9.82 3.12 14.36
C GLU A 233 -11.15 3.35 13.64
N VAL A 234 -12.16 3.84 14.35
CA VAL A 234 -13.46 4.05 13.73
C VAL A 234 -13.42 5.21 12.74
N ILE A 235 -12.67 6.27 13.03
CA ILE A 235 -12.45 7.37 12.08
C ILE A 235 -11.79 6.84 10.81
N HIS A 236 -10.73 6.05 10.95
CA HIS A 236 -10.07 5.44 9.81
C HIS A 236 -11.04 4.56 9.03
N ARG A 237 -11.75 3.65 9.70
CA ARG A 237 -12.72 2.74 9.09
C ARG A 237 -13.80 3.48 8.30
N HIS A 238 -14.39 4.52 8.87
CA HIS A 238 -15.45 5.26 8.19
C HIS A 238 -14.92 6.14 7.05
N THR A 239 -13.69 6.64 7.17
CA THR A 239 -13.01 7.31 6.07
C THR A 239 -12.75 6.33 4.91
N THR A 240 -12.29 5.10 5.19
CA THR A 240 -12.18 4.04 4.18
C THR A 240 -13.52 3.72 3.51
N LEU A 241 -14.61 3.61 4.30
CA LEU A 241 -15.95 3.34 3.77
C LEU A 241 -16.43 4.47 2.84
N LEU A 242 -16.11 5.72 3.16
CA LEU A 242 -16.36 6.89 2.32
C LEU A 242 -15.58 6.78 1.01
N GLY A 243 -14.28 6.49 1.06
CA GLY A 243 -13.42 6.24 -0.10
C GLY A 243 -13.94 5.12 -1.01
N LEU A 244 -14.33 3.99 -0.42
CA LEU A 244 -14.95 2.87 -1.13
C LEU A 244 -16.26 3.29 -1.82
N LYS A 245 -17.07 4.13 -1.17
CA LYS A 245 -18.32 4.61 -1.76
C LYS A 245 -18.08 5.57 -2.91
N ILE A 246 -17.10 6.46 -2.81
CA ILE A 246 -16.69 7.35 -3.90
C ILE A 246 -16.34 6.52 -5.13
N LYS A 247 -15.49 5.48 -4.98
CA LYS A 247 -15.13 4.57 -6.08
C LYS A 247 -16.37 3.90 -6.71
N GLU A 248 -17.29 3.41 -5.89
CA GLU A 248 -18.55 2.77 -6.35
C GLU A 248 -19.42 3.74 -7.17
N LEU A 249 -19.60 4.98 -6.69
CA LEU A 249 -20.43 5.99 -7.34
C LEU A 249 -19.81 6.49 -8.64
N THR A 250 -18.50 6.75 -8.65
CA THR A 250 -17.77 7.11 -9.86
C THR A 250 -17.89 6.03 -10.94
N ALA A 251 -17.78 4.76 -10.55
CA ALA A 251 -17.95 3.64 -11.49
C ALA A 251 -19.38 3.52 -12.05
N ARG A 252 -20.39 4.02 -11.34
CA ARG A 252 -21.78 4.09 -11.82
C ARG A 252 -22.10 5.34 -12.64
N GLY A 253 -21.15 6.25 -12.80
CA GLY A 253 -21.36 7.53 -13.47
C GLY A 253 -22.07 8.58 -12.60
N GLU A 254 -22.18 8.36 -11.28
CA GLU A 254 -22.81 9.29 -10.33
C GLU A 254 -21.81 10.35 -9.84
N SER A 255 -21.22 11.09 -10.79
CA SER A 255 -20.09 12.00 -10.55
C SER A 255 -20.39 13.15 -9.59
N THR A 256 -21.62 13.66 -9.58
CA THR A 256 -22.03 14.77 -8.70
C THR A 256 -22.03 14.36 -7.23
N VAL A 257 -22.64 13.21 -6.91
CA VAL A 257 -22.67 12.66 -5.56
C VAL A 257 -21.27 12.23 -5.13
N ALA A 258 -20.52 11.57 -6.02
CA ALA A 258 -19.14 11.19 -5.77
C ALA A 258 -18.26 12.39 -5.43
N GLY A 259 -18.38 13.50 -6.18
CA GLY A 259 -17.60 14.72 -5.95
C GLY A 259 -17.88 15.42 -4.62
N VAL A 260 -19.09 15.30 -4.07
CA VAL A 260 -19.38 15.81 -2.70
C VAL A 260 -18.68 14.94 -1.65
N LEU A 261 -18.78 13.62 -1.77
CA LEU A 261 -18.11 12.70 -0.84
C LEU A 261 -16.59 12.82 -0.94
N GLU A 262 -16.05 13.00 -2.14
CA GLU A 262 -14.61 13.15 -2.39
C GLU A 262 -14.05 14.40 -1.71
N ARG A 263 -14.73 15.55 -1.81
CA ARG A 263 -14.34 16.76 -1.08
C ARG A 263 -14.33 16.54 0.44
N ALA A 264 -15.38 15.89 0.98
CA ALA A 264 -15.41 15.57 2.40
C ALA A 264 -14.26 14.63 2.80
N HIS A 265 -13.99 13.61 2.00
CA HIS A 265 -12.91 12.66 2.22
C HIS A 265 -11.54 13.34 2.25
N GLN A 266 -11.25 14.21 1.27
CA GLN A 266 -9.98 14.94 1.20
C GLN A 266 -9.81 15.92 2.37
N ASN A 267 -10.86 16.62 2.76
CA ASN A 267 -10.83 17.51 3.92
C ASN A 267 -10.52 16.74 5.22
N ILE A 268 -11.11 15.55 5.39
CA ILE A 268 -10.85 14.69 6.56
C ILE A 268 -9.39 14.21 6.57
N ILE A 269 -8.85 13.79 5.42
CA ILE A 269 -7.43 13.41 5.30
C ILE A 269 -6.54 14.57 5.69
N ALA A 270 -6.80 15.77 5.17
CA ALA A 270 -6.02 16.97 5.49
C ALA A 270 -6.05 17.30 7.00
N ILE A 271 -7.22 17.24 7.64
CA ILE A 271 -7.37 17.46 9.09
C ILE A 271 -6.56 16.43 9.90
N CYS A 272 -6.58 15.16 9.48
CA CYS A 272 -5.81 14.09 10.12
C CYS A 272 -4.30 14.32 9.96
N ALA A 273 -3.86 14.79 8.79
CA ALA A 273 -2.44 15.03 8.50
C ALA A 273 -1.81 16.20 9.29
N GLU A 274 -2.61 17.13 9.82
CA GLU A 274 -2.12 18.26 10.64
C GLU A 274 -1.51 17.81 11.98
N THR A 275 -1.90 16.64 12.48
CA THR A 275 -1.34 16.09 13.71
C THR A 275 -0.28 15.07 13.37
N ASN A 276 0.75 15.03 14.22
CA ASN A 276 1.69 13.93 14.26
C ASN A 276 1.01 12.67 14.82
N LEU A 277 0.13 12.08 14.01
CA LEU A 277 -0.69 10.91 14.32
C LEU A 277 0.15 9.68 14.66
N ALA A 278 1.44 9.67 14.29
CA ALA A 278 2.35 8.64 14.71
C ALA A 278 2.43 8.56 16.25
N THR A 279 2.38 9.70 16.95
CA THR A 279 2.65 9.80 18.40
C THR A 279 1.49 10.31 19.24
N LYS A 280 0.48 10.96 18.63
CA LYS A 280 -0.61 11.60 19.36
C LYS A 280 -1.97 11.25 18.73
N PRO A 281 -3.00 10.98 19.55
CA PRO A 281 -4.36 10.83 19.04
C PRO A 281 -4.90 12.17 18.50
N LEU A 282 -6.01 12.10 17.77
CA LEU A 282 -6.74 13.28 17.28
C LEU A 282 -7.26 14.14 18.44
N THR A 283 -7.15 15.46 18.28
CA THR A 283 -7.65 16.44 19.25
C THR A 283 -9.15 16.68 19.11
N GLN A 284 -9.82 17.14 20.18
CA GLN A 284 -11.25 17.50 20.12
C GLN A 284 -11.56 18.55 19.04
N ASN A 285 -10.66 19.50 18.80
CA ASN A 285 -10.83 20.50 17.74
C ASN A 285 -10.85 19.85 16.34
N GLN A 286 -9.97 18.87 16.10
CA GLN A 286 -9.97 18.13 14.84
C GLN A 286 -11.22 17.28 14.67
N LEU A 287 -11.67 16.59 15.73
CA LEU A 287 -12.93 15.84 15.70
C LEU A 287 -14.11 16.74 15.36
N LYS A 288 -14.14 17.96 15.92
CA LYS A 288 -15.14 18.98 15.57
C LYS A 288 -15.07 19.36 14.10
N ARG A 289 -13.88 19.65 13.57
CA ARG A 289 -13.71 20.00 12.14
C ARG A 289 -14.10 18.86 11.19
N ILE A 290 -13.82 17.61 11.56
CA ILE A 290 -14.29 16.43 10.82
C ILE A 290 -15.83 16.38 10.84
N SER A 291 -16.45 16.60 12.01
CA SER A 291 -17.90 16.67 12.15
C SER A 291 -18.52 17.80 11.31
N ASP A 292 -17.91 18.99 11.30
CA ASP A 292 -18.36 20.13 10.51
C ASP A 292 -18.29 19.80 9.01
N THR A 293 -17.19 19.18 8.55
CA THR A 293 -17.00 18.71 7.16
C THR A 293 -18.09 17.71 6.75
N LEU A 294 -18.39 16.74 7.61
CA LEU A 294 -19.42 15.74 7.35
C LEU A 294 -20.84 16.34 7.37
N THR A 295 -21.07 17.35 8.22
CA THR A 295 -22.35 18.06 8.31
C THR A 295 -22.60 18.90 7.05
N GLU A 296 -21.56 19.56 6.54
CA GLU A 296 -21.63 20.27 5.26
C GLU A 296 -21.98 19.31 4.12
N ALA A 297 -21.29 18.17 4.03
CA ALA A 297 -21.58 17.14 3.04
C ALA A 297 -23.02 16.61 3.18
N ARG A 298 -23.48 16.28 4.40
CA ARG A 298 -24.86 15.83 4.67
C ARG A 298 -25.91 16.79 4.12
N ASN A 299 -25.65 18.10 4.20
CA ASN A 299 -26.59 19.14 3.82
C ASN A 299 -26.55 19.52 2.33
N SER A 300 -25.61 18.96 1.56
CA SER A 300 -25.52 19.22 0.12
C SER A 300 -26.78 18.72 -0.62
N PRO A 301 -27.34 19.48 -1.58
CA PRO A 301 -28.51 19.09 -2.35
C PRO A 301 -28.36 17.73 -3.04
N GLU A 302 -27.14 17.43 -3.53
CA GLU A 302 -26.80 16.22 -4.25
C GLU A 302 -26.90 14.96 -3.37
N LEU A 303 -26.64 15.08 -2.07
CA LEU A 303 -26.70 13.96 -1.13
C LEU A 303 -28.10 13.73 -0.54
N LYS A 304 -28.99 14.73 -0.58
CA LYS A 304 -30.35 14.60 -0.02
C LYS A 304 -31.16 13.47 -0.64
N THR A 305 -30.96 13.20 -1.93
CA THR A 305 -31.72 12.18 -2.68
C THR A 305 -31.02 10.82 -2.73
N HIS A 306 -29.73 10.74 -2.40
CA HIS A 306 -28.95 9.51 -2.52
C HIS A 306 -28.80 8.76 -1.17
N ARG A 307 -29.76 7.85 -0.89
CA ARG A 307 -29.89 7.12 0.39
C ARG A 307 -28.59 6.46 0.87
N GLY A 308 -27.87 5.76 -0.01
CA GLY A 308 -26.68 5.00 0.39
C GLY A 308 -25.46 5.85 0.73
N ALA A 309 -25.38 7.07 0.22
CA ALA A 309 -24.27 7.99 0.50
C ALA A 309 -24.57 8.81 1.76
N LYS A 310 -25.81 9.30 1.89
CA LYS A 310 -26.34 9.88 3.13
C LYS A 310 -26.14 8.94 4.32
N GLN A 311 -26.34 7.64 4.12
CA GLN A 311 -26.14 6.62 5.15
C GLN A 311 -24.72 6.58 5.69
N ILE A 312 -23.71 6.67 4.84
CA ILE A 312 -22.31 6.61 5.27
C ILE A 312 -21.94 7.85 6.07
N ILE A 313 -22.34 9.04 5.59
CA ILE A 313 -22.10 10.31 6.29
C ILE A 313 -22.76 10.33 7.67
N ILE A 314 -24.04 9.94 7.76
CA ILE A 314 -24.74 9.93 9.04
C ILE A 314 -24.13 8.91 10.00
N ASN A 315 -23.82 7.70 9.53
CA ASN A 315 -23.15 6.72 10.40
C ASN A 315 -21.80 7.25 10.90
N PHE A 316 -21.05 7.98 10.07
CA PHE A 316 -19.79 8.60 10.51
C PHE A 316 -20.04 9.67 11.58
N LEU A 317 -20.97 10.60 11.36
CA LEU A 317 -21.37 11.61 12.35
C LEU A 317 -21.82 11.00 13.68
N LEU A 318 -22.63 9.92 13.63
CA LEU A 318 -23.10 9.23 14.83
C LEU A 318 -21.97 8.64 15.65
N VAL A 319 -20.97 8.05 15.00
CA VAL A 319 -19.80 7.54 15.74
C VAL A 319 -19.02 8.70 16.37
N LEU A 320 -18.77 9.78 15.63
CA LEU A 320 -18.02 10.93 16.16
C LEU A 320 -18.68 11.57 17.39
N SER A 321 -20.01 11.55 17.46
CA SER A 321 -20.75 12.10 18.61
C SER A 321 -20.62 11.28 19.89
N GLY A 322 -20.17 10.01 19.83
CA GLY A 322 -20.15 9.05 20.95
C GLY A 322 -21.53 8.60 21.43
N ILE A 323 -22.51 9.50 21.44
CA ILE A 323 -23.92 9.30 21.78
C ILE A 323 -24.60 8.40 20.74
N GLY A 324 -24.26 8.57 19.45
CA GLY A 324 -24.78 7.74 18.37
C GLY A 324 -24.37 6.26 18.48
N LEU A 325 -23.20 5.96 19.08
CA LEU A 325 -22.77 4.59 19.38
C LEU A 325 -23.63 3.92 20.46
N PHE A 326 -23.99 4.65 21.52
CA PHE A 326 -24.92 4.15 22.55
C PHE A 326 -26.33 3.96 21.99
N ALA A 327 -26.82 4.88 21.15
CA ALA A 327 -28.13 4.75 20.49
C ALA A 327 -28.16 3.60 19.47
N LEU A 328 -27.08 3.38 18.73
CA LEU A 328 -26.92 2.22 17.83
C LEU A 328 -26.86 0.90 18.61
N ALA A 329 -26.11 0.86 19.72
CA ALA A 329 -26.05 -0.30 20.60
C ALA A 329 -27.41 -0.62 21.24
N ALA A 330 -28.16 0.40 21.68
CA ALA A 330 -29.49 0.24 22.26
C ALA A 330 -30.54 -0.23 21.23
N THR A 331 -30.34 0.06 19.94
CA THR A 331 -31.27 -0.32 18.86
C THR A 331 -30.85 -1.57 18.10
N ALA A 332 -29.64 -2.10 18.32
CA ALA A 332 -29.13 -3.33 17.70
C ALA A 332 -29.92 -4.59 18.07
N GLY A 333 -30.56 -4.64 19.26
CA GLY A 333 -31.42 -5.77 19.63
C GLY A 333 -32.76 -5.81 18.89
N LYS A 334 -33.16 -4.72 18.22
CA LYS A 334 -34.42 -4.60 17.44
C LYS A 334 -34.19 -4.57 15.94
N ARG A 335 -32.93 -4.45 15.51
CA ARG A 335 -32.51 -4.30 14.12
C ARG A 335 -31.45 -5.36 13.94
N ASP A 336 -31.68 -6.38 13.13
CA ASP A 336 -30.68 -7.41 12.78
C ASP A 336 -29.39 -6.85 12.11
N SER A 337 -29.11 -5.55 12.23
CA SER A 337 -27.87 -4.90 11.83
C SER A 337 -27.54 -3.70 12.73
N PHE A 338 -26.26 -3.53 13.04
CA PHE A 338 -25.69 -2.39 13.76
C PHE A 338 -25.66 -1.08 12.93
N TRP A 339 -26.15 -1.10 11.68
CA TRP A 339 -26.05 0.02 10.74
C TRP A 339 -27.30 0.91 10.79
N TYR A 340 -27.12 2.23 10.95
CA TYR A 340 -28.21 3.20 10.79
C TYR A 340 -28.63 3.25 9.31
N ARG A 341 -29.94 3.21 9.02
CA ARG A 341 -30.52 3.40 7.68
C ARG A 341 -31.26 4.77 7.65
N PRO A 342 -30.88 5.72 6.78
CA PRO A 342 -31.59 7.00 6.68
C PRO A 342 -32.99 6.83 6.09
N GLY A 343 -33.95 7.63 6.56
CA GLY A 343 -35.33 7.65 6.04
C GLY A 343 -36.31 6.61 6.61
N THR A 344 -35.98 5.95 7.72
CA THR A 344 -36.94 5.23 8.57
C THR A 344 -37.17 6.01 9.87
N ASP A 345 -38.25 5.74 10.64
CA ASP A 345 -38.58 6.37 11.96
C ASP A 345 -37.39 6.52 12.93
N SER A 346 -36.34 5.76 12.66
CA SER A 346 -34.99 5.81 13.23
C SER A 346 -34.29 7.17 13.15
N GLU A 347 -34.51 7.96 12.09
CA GLU A 347 -33.90 9.29 11.89
C GLU A 347 -34.47 10.28 12.89
N ASN A 348 -35.80 10.35 12.98
CA ASN A 348 -36.48 11.12 14.00
C ASN A 348 -36.07 10.64 15.40
N THR A 349 -35.98 9.34 15.66
CA THR A 349 -35.60 8.85 17.00
C THR A 349 -34.19 9.27 17.42
N VAL A 350 -33.23 9.29 16.49
CA VAL A 350 -31.84 9.68 16.79
C VAL A 350 -31.71 11.20 16.88
N GLU A 351 -32.39 11.96 16.03
CA GLU A 351 -32.46 13.42 16.13
C GLU A 351 -33.21 13.87 17.40
N ASP A 352 -34.31 13.21 17.75
CA ASP A 352 -35.08 13.44 18.98
C ASP A 352 -34.22 13.11 20.21
N PHE A 353 -33.44 12.03 20.16
CA PHE A 353 -32.50 11.68 21.23
C PHE A 353 -31.38 12.72 21.36
N GLU A 354 -30.76 13.13 20.26
CA GLU A 354 -29.74 14.20 20.21
C GLU A 354 -30.31 15.53 20.74
N GLN A 355 -31.53 15.89 20.35
CA GLN A 355 -32.24 17.07 20.85
C GLN A 355 -32.60 16.95 22.34
N SER A 356 -32.98 15.75 22.82
CA SER A 356 -33.31 15.53 24.24
C SER A 356 -32.09 15.67 25.14
N ILE A 357 -30.92 15.18 24.70
CA ILE A 357 -29.66 15.34 25.42
C ILE A 357 -29.22 16.81 25.41
N ASN A 358 -29.29 17.48 24.25
CA ASN A 358 -28.98 18.90 24.15
C ASN A 358 -29.94 19.82 24.94
N LYS A 359 -31.17 19.38 25.21
CA LYS A 359 -32.09 20.05 26.15
C LYS A 359 -31.71 19.79 27.60
N SER A 360 -31.35 18.56 27.96
CA SER A 360 -30.92 18.22 29.33
C SER A 360 -29.60 18.88 29.75
N SER A 361 -28.66 19.10 28.82
CA SER A 361 -27.40 19.82 29.09
C SER A 361 -27.62 21.33 29.30
N LYS A 362 -28.70 21.90 28.74
CA LYS A 362 -29.11 23.30 28.94
C LYS A 362 -29.98 23.53 30.17
N SER A 363 -30.56 22.48 30.78
CA SER A 363 -31.30 22.62 32.05
C SER A 363 -30.44 22.32 33.29
N SER A 364 -29.13 22.12 33.09
CA SER A 364 -28.16 21.80 34.15
C SER A 364 -27.10 22.90 34.34
N ALA A 365 -27.27 24.04 33.67
CA ALA A 365 -26.52 25.29 33.84
C ALA A 365 -27.52 26.39 34.22
#